data_AF-E1WUQ0-F1
#
_entry.id   AF-E1WUQ0-F1
#
_cell.length_a   1.000
_cell.length_b   1.000
_cell.length_c   1.000
_cell.angle_alpha   90.00
_cell.angle_beta   90.00
_cell.angle_gamma   90.00
#
_symmetry.space_group_name_H-M   'P 1'
#
loop_
_entity.id
_entity.type
_entity.pdbx_description
1 polymer ?
#
loop_
_entity_poly.entity_id
_entity_poly.type
_entity_poly.pdbx_seq_one_letter_code
_entity_poly.pdbx_strand_id
1 'polypeptide(L)'
;MSNRKKVEYSGLELRIDIKPENKNRNFVRNSKNASDEILIMDHTFPWWLRVPLLILSCGLIYFIFIFDTGESNNVSIFETCLYIIAFLACLYPTVMAIDPTKEQFILDRKNGIITFPERFPISWLGKTIIIPFSDVKLGFGFRGTAHFLTGLRLAILYPNGQNRTVVGMEAADTFAFLVWYMDRNRPLPPGELFDPYRQKDFERRKAEGFPPPLYPSSIPTPEATPEQQKEREKYWKD
;
A
#
# COMPACT_ATOMS: atom_id res chain seq x y z
N MET A 1 0.59 -24.10 34.64
CA MET A 1 -0.79 -24.11 34.10
C MET A 1 -1.21 -22.67 33.85
N SER A 2 -1.16 -22.19 32.60
CA SER A 2 -1.56 -20.82 32.25
C SER A 2 -2.96 -20.87 31.63
N ASN A 3 -3.96 -20.50 32.43
CA ASN A 3 -5.32 -20.26 31.97
C ASN A 3 -5.32 -19.05 31.03
N ARG A 4 -5.43 -19.27 29.72
CA ARG A 4 -5.73 -18.21 28.76
C ARG A 4 -7.05 -18.53 28.08
N LYS A 5 -8.06 -17.71 28.37
CA LYS A 5 -9.35 -17.70 27.65
C LYS A 5 -9.06 -17.45 26.16
N LYS A 6 -9.43 -18.43 25.32
CA LYS A 6 -9.54 -18.29 23.88
C LYS A 6 -10.72 -17.37 23.57
N VAL A 7 -10.47 -16.25 22.89
CA VAL A 7 -11.50 -15.52 22.17
C VAL A 7 -11.14 -15.65 20.70
N GLU A 8 -12.01 -16.34 19.97
CA GLU A 8 -11.81 -16.78 18.60
C GLU A 8 -12.31 -15.67 17.66
N TYR A 9 -11.40 -14.93 17.03
CA TYR A 9 -11.72 -13.98 15.97
C TYR A 9 -11.43 -14.63 14.62
N SER A 10 -12.39 -14.50 13.70
CA SER A 10 -12.45 -15.21 12.41
C SER A 10 -11.14 -15.13 11.60
N GLY A 11 -10.41 -16.24 11.58
CA GLY A 11 -9.85 -16.78 10.35
C GLY A 11 -8.34 -16.70 10.12
N LEU A 12 -7.56 -15.97 10.91
CA LEU A 12 -6.09 -16.05 10.84
C LEU A 12 -5.45 -15.41 12.08
N GLU A 13 -5.01 -16.23 13.04
CA GLU A 13 -4.00 -15.82 14.02
C GLU A 13 -2.69 -15.61 13.27
N LEU A 14 -2.48 -14.41 12.73
CA LEU A 14 -1.21 -14.08 12.10
C LEU A 14 -0.19 -13.76 13.19
N ARG A 15 0.56 -14.78 13.60
CA ARG A 15 1.76 -14.60 14.39
C ARG A 15 2.81 -13.93 13.52
N ILE A 16 3.33 -12.82 14.02
CA ILE A 16 4.40 -12.08 13.35
C ILE A 16 5.71 -12.63 13.90
N ASP A 17 6.37 -13.48 13.12
CA ASP A 17 7.63 -14.10 13.56
C ASP A 17 8.85 -13.50 12.85
N ILE A 18 8.63 -12.62 11.86
CA ILE A 18 9.69 -12.03 11.03
C ILE A 18 9.81 -10.53 11.32
N LYS A 19 10.95 -10.13 11.87
CA LYS A 19 11.30 -8.72 12.08
C LYS A 19 11.40 -8.03 10.70
N PRO A 20 10.69 -6.91 10.45
CA PRO A 20 10.87 -6.17 9.22
C PRO A 20 12.31 -5.70 9.13
N GLU A 21 13.04 -6.21 8.14
CA GLU A 21 14.37 -5.71 7.82
C GLU A 21 14.25 -4.32 7.20
N ASN A 22 15.36 -3.56 7.23
CA ASN A 22 15.50 -2.30 6.50
C ASN A 22 15.40 -2.48 4.95
N LYS A 23 15.09 -3.70 4.49
CA LYS A 23 14.86 -4.11 3.11
C LYS A 23 13.44 -3.88 2.62
N ASN A 24 12.52 -3.30 3.42
CA ASN A 24 11.17 -2.94 2.99
C ASN A 24 11.15 -1.74 2.01
N ARG A 25 11.98 -1.86 0.97
CA ARG A 25 12.21 -0.89 -0.10
C ARG A 25 10.91 -0.55 -0.81
N ASN A 26 9.91 -1.42 -0.83
CA ASN A 26 8.65 -1.16 -1.53
C ASN A 26 7.80 -0.08 -0.81
N PHE A 27 7.72 -0.12 0.52
CA PHE A 27 7.02 0.90 1.32
C PHE A 27 7.80 2.22 1.36
N VAL A 28 9.12 2.11 1.52
CA VAL A 28 10.02 3.26 1.66
C VAL A 28 10.27 3.98 0.34
N ARG A 29 10.34 3.27 -0.79
CA ARG A 29 10.62 3.88 -2.11
C ARG A 29 9.42 4.60 -2.70
N ASN A 30 8.21 4.19 -2.34
CA ASN A 30 6.96 4.78 -2.85
C ASN A 30 6.32 5.75 -1.83
N SER A 31 6.96 6.03 -0.70
CA SER A 31 6.42 6.98 0.28
C SER A 31 6.64 8.42 -0.20
N LYS A 32 5.54 9.16 -0.36
CA LYS A 32 5.57 10.60 -0.67
C LYS A 32 5.79 11.44 0.58
N ASN A 33 5.25 10.98 1.71
CA ASN A 33 5.43 11.59 3.01
C ASN A 33 5.44 10.50 4.08
N ALA A 34 6.40 10.57 5.01
CA ALA A 34 6.54 9.62 6.11
C ALA A 34 6.87 10.38 7.39
N SER A 35 6.03 10.20 8.40
CA SER A 35 6.21 10.77 9.73
C SER A 35 5.89 9.76 10.83
N ASP A 36 6.01 10.20 12.09
CA ASP A 36 5.59 9.44 13.26
C ASP A 36 4.07 9.24 13.37
N GLU A 37 3.28 10.00 12.62
CA GLU A 37 1.80 9.96 12.69
C GLU A 37 1.16 9.40 11.42
N ILE A 38 1.69 9.75 10.24
CA ILE A 38 1.08 9.44 8.95
C ILE A 38 2.15 8.97 7.96
N LEU A 39 1.85 7.90 7.23
CA LEU A 39 2.62 7.43 6.10
C LEU A 39 1.75 7.44 4.85
N ILE A 40 2.11 8.26 3.87
CA ILE A 40 1.44 8.39 2.58
C ILE A 40 2.28 7.69 1.53
N MET A 41 1.72 6.64 0.95
CA MET A 41 2.27 5.91 -0.18
C MET A 41 1.59 6.35 -1.46
N ASP A 42 2.41 6.59 -2.47
CA ASP A 42 1.96 6.98 -3.79
C ASP A 42 2.12 5.78 -4.73
N HIS A 43 0.99 5.25 -5.21
CA HIS A 43 0.96 4.20 -6.22
C HIS A 43 0.74 4.74 -7.63
N THR A 44 0.91 6.05 -7.82
CA THR A 44 0.66 6.69 -9.12
C THR A 44 1.49 6.09 -10.24
N PHE A 45 0.82 5.84 -11.36
CA PHE A 45 1.50 5.41 -12.59
C PHE A 45 2.57 6.46 -12.98
N PRO A 46 3.80 6.09 -13.38
CA PRO A 46 4.87 7.09 -13.53
C PRO A 46 4.62 8.12 -14.65
N TRP A 47 4.83 9.41 -14.36
CA TRP A 47 4.52 10.50 -15.31
C TRP A 47 5.28 10.41 -16.65
N TRP A 48 6.51 9.91 -16.62
CA TRP A 48 7.34 9.71 -17.81
C TRP A 48 6.84 8.58 -18.72
N LEU A 49 5.99 7.68 -18.23
CA LEU A 49 5.27 6.70 -19.07
C LEU A 49 3.94 7.26 -19.57
N ARG A 50 3.34 8.24 -18.90
CA ARG A 50 2.04 8.85 -19.27
C ARG A 50 2.13 9.69 -20.54
N VAL A 51 3.15 10.54 -20.64
CA VAL A 51 3.30 11.51 -21.75
C VAL A 51 3.50 10.80 -23.10
N PRO A 52 4.37 9.77 -23.23
CA PRO A 52 4.50 9.02 -24.47
C PRO A 52 3.22 8.30 -24.89
N LEU A 53 2.45 7.75 -23.94
CA LEU A 53 1.17 7.10 -24.23
C LEU A 53 0.12 8.08 -24.75
N LEU A 54 0.10 9.31 -24.21
CA LEU A 54 -0.76 10.39 -24.73
C LEU A 54 -0.36 10.78 -26.15
N ILE A 55 0.93 10.97 -26.41
CA ILE A 55 1.46 11.30 -27.75
C ILE A 55 1.12 10.18 -28.75
N LEU A 56 1.29 8.91 -28.36
CA LEU A 56 0.89 7.76 -29.17
C LEU A 56 -0.63 7.74 -29.45
N SER A 57 -1.46 8.07 -28.45
CA SER A 57 -2.91 8.14 -28.61
C SER A 57 -3.33 9.21 -29.62
N CYS A 58 -2.73 10.41 -29.55
CA CYS A 58 -2.98 11.50 -30.48
C CYS A 58 -2.43 11.21 -31.87
N GLY A 59 -1.26 10.56 -31.95
CA GLY A 59 -0.65 10.13 -33.21
C GLY A 59 -1.48 9.07 -33.95
N LEU A 60 -2.11 8.14 -33.21
CA LEU A 60 -3.05 7.17 -33.77
C LEU A 60 -4.30 7.85 -34.36
N ILE A 61 -4.89 8.83 -33.67
CA ILE A 61 -6.03 9.61 -34.21
C ILE A 61 -5.62 10.34 -35.50
N TYR A 62 -4.46 11.01 -35.49
CA TYR A 62 -3.97 11.74 -36.65
C TYR A 62 -3.68 10.83 -37.84
N PHE A 63 -3.11 9.64 -37.58
CA PHE A 63 -2.86 8.63 -38.61
C PHE A 63 -4.15 8.11 -39.25
N ILE A 64 -5.20 7.84 -38.44
CA ILE A 64 -6.53 7.45 -38.94
C ILE A 64 -7.10 8.57 -39.83
N PHE A 65 -6.99 9.83 -39.43
CA PHE A 65 -7.51 10.97 -40.18
C PHE A 65 -6.79 11.18 -41.52
N ILE A 66 -5.47 10.97 -41.59
CA ILE A 66 -4.71 11.00 -42.85
C ILE A 66 -5.11 9.84 -43.77
N PHE A 67 -5.24 8.63 -43.23
CA PHE A 67 -5.58 7.45 -44.03
C PHE A 67 -7.02 7.50 -44.59
N ASP A 68 -7.95 8.11 -43.87
CA ASP A 68 -9.35 8.29 -44.30
C ASP A 68 -9.50 9.38 -45.38
N THR A 69 -8.61 10.38 -45.39
CA THR A 69 -8.62 11.49 -46.37
C THR A 69 -7.78 11.21 -47.62
N GLY A 70 -6.94 10.17 -47.61
CA GLY A 70 -6.17 9.70 -48.75
C GLY A 70 -7.01 8.79 -49.66
N GLU A 71 -7.26 9.24 -50.89
CA GLU A 71 -8.07 8.57 -51.91
C GLU A 71 -7.93 7.03 -51.95
N SER A 72 -9.10 6.36 -52.02
CA SER A 72 -9.34 4.98 -52.48
C SER A 72 -9.15 3.79 -51.54
N ASN A 73 -9.08 3.97 -50.22
CA ASN A 73 -8.99 2.82 -49.30
C ASN A 73 -10.30 2.59 -48.54
N ASN A 74 -11.04 1.53 -48.89
CA ASN A 74 -12.11 0.98 -48.05
C ASN A 74 -11.48 0.34 -46.80
N VAL A 75 -11.16 1.16 -45.78
CA VAL A 75 -10.78 0.66 -44.47
C VAL A 75 -11.90 -0.25 -43.97
N SER A 76 -11.58 -1.51 -43.70
CA SER A 76 -12.62 -2.46 -43.30
C SER A 76 -13.16 -2.07 -41.92
N ILE A 77 -14.44 -2.36 -41.67
CA ILE A 77 -15.05 -2.17 -40.34
C ILE A 77 -14.19 -2.81 -39.24
N PHE A 78 -13.55 -3.93 -39.54
CA PHE A 78 -12.63 -4.63 -38.65
C PHE A 78 -11.40 -3.79 -38.27
N GLU A 79 -10.75 -3.14 -39.25
CA GLU A 79 -9.62 -2.25 -39.02
C GLU A 79 -10.04 -1.01 -38.22
N THR A 80 -11.20 -0.42 -38.53
CA THR A 80 -11.77 0.69 -37.76
C THR A 80 -11.99 0.29 -36.29
N CYS A 81 -12.51 -0.90 -36.03
CA CYS A 81 -12.68 -1.42 -34.67
C CYS A 81 -11.33 -1.58 -33.94
N LEU A 82 -10.30 -2.10 -34.61
CA LEU A 82 -8.96 -2.23 -34.02
C LEU A 82 -8.35 -0.87 -33.66
N TYR A 83 -8.53 0.14 -34.52
CA TYR A 83 -8.08 1.49 -34.25
C TYR A 83 -8.79 2.13 -33.06
N ILE A 84 -10.10 1.95 -32.94
CA ILE A 84 -10.88 2.43 -31.77
C ILE A 84 -10.39 1.73 -30.49
N ILE A 85 -10.16 0.41 -30.52
CA ILE A 85 -9.65 -0.33 -29.36
C ILE A 85 -8.26 0.17 -28.97
N ALA A 86 -7.36 0.38 -29.94
CA ALA A 86 -6.02 0.91 -29.70
C ALA A 86 -6.07 2.33 -29.11
N PHE A 87 -6.94 3.19 -29.63
CA PHE A 87 -7.16 4.53 -29.10
C PHE A 87 -7.67 4.49 -27.65
N LEU A 88 -8.70 3.69 -27.37
CA LEU A 88 -9.24 3.53 -26.01
C LEU A 88 -8.19 2.97 -25.04
N ALA A 89 -7.37 2.03 -25.49
CA ALA A 89 -6.27 1.46 -24.70
C ALA A 89 -5.19 2.50 -24.36
N CYS A 90 -4.90 3.44 -25.27
CA CYS A 90 -3.96 4.53 -25.01
C CYS A 90 -4.58 5.71 -24.24
N LEU A 91 -5.89 5.96 -24.38
CA LEU A 91 -6.63 6.99 -23.64
C LEU A 91 -6.83 6.61 -22.16
N TYR A 92 -7.04 5.33 -21.87
CA TYR A 92 -7.22 4.84 -20.50
C TYR A 92 -6.13 5.32 -19.51
N PRO A 93 -4.82 5.11 -19.76
CA PRO A 93 -3.77 5.54 -18.83
C PRO A 93 -3.62 7.07 -18.72
N THR A 94 -4.04 7.85 -19.72
CA THR A 94 -3.99 9.33 -19.66
C THR A 94 -5.13 9.88 -18.82
N VAL A 95 -6.30 9.25 -18.89
CA VAL A 95 -7.45 9.48 -18.03
C VAL A 95 -7.14 9.16 -16.57
N MET A 96 -6.44 8.05 -16.29
CA MET A 96 -5.97 7.73 -14.93
C MET A 96 -4.99 8.78 -14.37
N ALA A 97 -4.43 9.67 -15.21
CA ALA A 97 -3.47 10.67 -14.79
C ALA A 97 -4.06 11.92 -14.13
N ILE A 98 -5.36 12.18 -14.28
CA ILE A 98 -6.00 13.45 -13.92
C ILE A 98 -6.13 13.62 -12.39
N ASP A 99 -6.25 12.53 -11.63
CA ASP A 99 -6.42 12.61 -10.17
C ASP A 99 -5.47 11.65 -9.41
N PRO A 100 -4.18 11.99 -9.31
CA PRO A 100 -3.19 11.18 -8.60
C PRO A 100 -3.47 11.08 -7.10
N THR A 101 -4.25 12.00 -6.53
CA THR A 101 -4.55 12.00 -5.09
C THR A 101 -5.47 10.85 -4.70
N LYS A 102 -6.34 10.43 -5.62
CA LYS A 102 -7.19 9.25 -5.47
C LYS A 102 -6.43 7.94 -5.65
N GLU A 103 -5.12 7.94 -5.83
CA GLU A 103 -4.31 6.71 -5.91
C GLU A 103 -3.44 6.49 -4.66
N GLN A 104 -3.58 7.35 -3.65
CA GLN A 104 -2.75 7.32 -2.44
C GLN A 104 -3.25 6.31 -1.43
N PHE A 105 -2.32 5.52 -0.91
CA PHE A 105 -2.54 4.61 0.21
C PHE A 105 -1.97 5.26 1.47
N ILE A 106 -2.84 5.55 2.44
CA ILE A 106 -2.51 6.33 3.63
C ILE A 106 -2.66 5.44 4.87
N LEU A 107 -1.61 5.40 5.67
CA LEU A 107 -1.58 4.79 6.99
C LEU A 107 -1.59 5.90 8.04
N ASP A 108 -2.71 6.08 8.73
CA ASP A 108 -2.83 6.98 9.85
C ASP A 108 -2.62 6.20 11.15
N ARG A 109 -1.38 6.25 11.65
CA ARG A 109 -0.95 5.57 12.87
C ARG A 109 -1.59 6.19 14.11
N LYS A 110 -1.84 7.49 14.10
CA LYS A 110 -2.38 8.22 15.26
C LYS A 110 -3.82 7.83 15.56
N ASN A 111 -4.64 7.77 14.50
CA ASN A 111 -6.04 7.41 14.57
C ASN A 111 -6.29 5.90 14.38
N GLY A 112 -5.27 5.15 13.92
CA GLY A 112 -5.37 3.71 13.70
C GLY A 112 -6.22 3.37 12.47
N ILE A 113 -6.15 4.18 11.41
CA ILE A 113 -7.01 4.07 10.23
C ILE A 113 -6.14 3.83 9.00
N ILE A 114 -6.60 2.94 8.11
CA ILE A 114 -6.05 2.79 6.77
C ILE A 114 -7.04 3.41 5.78
N THR A 115 -6.50 4.25 4.89
CA THR A 115 -7.25 4.85 3.80
C THR A 115 -6.63 4.41 2.47
N PHE A 116 -7.43 3.87 1.57
CA PHE A 116 -6.98 3.47 0.25
C PHE A 116 -8.11 3.60 -0.77
N PRO A 117 -7.79 3.84 -2.05
CA PRO A 117 -8.82 3.96 -3.06
C PRO A 117 -9.38 2.61 -3.49
N GLU A 118 -10.66 2.62 -3.81
CA GLU A 118 -11.30 1.53 -4.50
C GLU A 118 -10.70 1.39 -5.90
N ARG A 119 -10.17 0.21 -6.22
CA ARG A 119 -9.62 -0.12 -7.53
C ARG A 119 -10.75 -0.29 -8.53
N PHE A 120 -11.18 0.84 -9.09
CA PHE A 120 -12.13 0.91 -10.19
C PHE A 120 -11.38 1.09 -11.52
N PRO A 121 -11.86 0.56 -12.66
CA PRO A 121 -11.24 0.80 -13.96
C PRO A 121 -11.14 2.29 -14.29
N ILE A 122 -11.95 3.14 -13.66
CA ILE A 122 -11.88 4.57 -13.82
C ILE A 122 -11.47 5.19 -12.48
N SER A 123 -10.16 5.43 -12.29
CA SER A 123 -9.53 5.87 -11.04
C SER A 123 -10.21 7.09 -10.40
N TRP A 124 -10.71 8.06 -11.18
CA TRP A 124 -11.42 9.23 -10.61
C TRP A 124 -12.86 8.96 -10.12
N LEU A 125 -13.48 7.84 -10.53
CA LEU A 125 -14.80 7.37 -10.05
C LEU A 125 -14.66 6.44 -8.84
N GLY A 126 -13.45 5.99 -8.54
CA GLY A 126 -13.17 5.19 -7.35
C GLY A 126 -13.50 5.98 -6.08
N LYS A 127 -14.18 5.32 -5.14
CA LYS A 127 -14.40 5.87 -3.81
C LYS A 127 -13.18 5.61 -2.94
N THR A 128 -12.85 6.55 -2.06
CA THR A 128 -11.85 6.31 -1.02
C THR A 128 -12.47 5.43 0.06
N ILE A 129 -11.82 4.31 0.37
CA ILE A 129 -12.21 3.37 1.40
C ILE A 129 -11.40 3.70 2.66
N ILE A 130 -12.09 3.87 3.78
CA ILE A 130 -11.52 4.18 5.09
C ILE A 130 -11.91 3.05 6.04
N ILE A 131 -10.93 2.38 6.65
CA ILE A 131 -11.17 1.23 7.54
C ILE A 131 -10.29 1.37 8.79
N PRO A 132 -10.83 1.16 10.01
CA PRO A 132 -10.02 0.97 11.21
C PRO A 132 -9.06 -0.21 11.03
N PHE A 133 -7.80 -0.07 11.42
CA PHE A 133 -6.80 -1.12 11.22
C PHE A 133 -7.15 -2.42 11.95
N SER A 134 -7.85 -2.35 13.08
CA SER A 134 -8.37 -3.51 13.82
C SER A 134 -9.33 -4.38 12.99
N ASP A 135 -10.01 -3.77 12.02
CA ASP A 135 -11.10 -4.40 11.25
C ASP A 135 -10.64 -4.80 9.85
N VAL A 136 -9.36 -4.54 9.53
CA VAL A 136 -8.77 -4.84 8.23
C VAL A 136 -8.69 -6.35 8.03
N LYS A 137 -9.34 -6.83 6.98
CA LYS A 137 -9.24 -8.22 6.53
C LYS A 137 -8.10 -8.36 5.53
N LEU A 138 -7.21 -9.29 5.79
CA LEU A 138 -6.06 -9.57 4.94
C LEU A 138 -6.34 -10.73 4.00
N GLY A 139 -5.78 -10.64 2.79
CA GLY A 139 -5.76 -11.69 1.79
C GLY A 139 -4.35 -11.90 1.28
N PHE A 140 -4.07 -13.11 0.81
CA PHE A 140 -2.80 -13.45 0.17
C PHE A 140 -3.02 -13.65 -1.33
N GLY A 141 -2.11 -13.07 -2.12
CA GLY A 141 -2.04 -13.30 -3.55
C GLY A 141 -0.73 -13.97 -3.92
N PHE A 142 -0.70 -14.73 -5.00
CA PHE A 142 0.55 -15.26 -5.53
C PHE A 142 1.26 -14.22 -6.41
N ARG A 143 2.58 -14.17 -6.32
CA ARG A 143 3.45 -13.38 -7.20
C ARG A 143 3.88 -14.25 -8.37
N GLY A 144 3.59 -13.79 -9.59
CA GLY A 144 4.01 -14.44 -10.83
C GLY A 144 2.84 -14.89 -11.69
N THR A 145 3.13 -15.58 -12.80
CA THR A 145 2.12 -16.22 -13.65
C THR A 145 1.83 -17.63 -13.12
N ALA A 146 0.73 -18.25 -13.56
CA ALA A 146 0.31 -19.58 -13.10
C ALA A 146 1.42 -20.65 -13.12
N HIS A 147 2.43 -20.48 -13.98
CA HIS A 147 3.54 -21.43 -14.16
C HIS A 147 4.82 -21.05 -13.41
N PHE A 148 4.97 -19.80 -12.96
CA PHE A 148 6.18 -19.31 -12.27
C PHE A 148 5.79 -18.52 -11.01
N LEU A 149 5.45 -19.26 -9.96
CA LEU A 149 5.19 -18.67 -8.65
C LEU A 149 6.52 -18.30 -7.97
N THR A 150 6.67 -17.02 -7.67
CA THR A 150 7.92 -16.41 -7.16
C THR A 150 7.80 -15.89 -5.73
N GLY A 151 6.61 -15.95 -5.13
CA GLY A 151 6.38 -15.52 -3.75
C GLY A 151 4.91 -15.22 -3.44
N LEU A 152 4.66 -14.74 -2.22
CA LEU A 152 3.34 -14.32 -1.75
C LEU A 152 3.30 -12.80 -1.59
N ARG A 153 2.21 -12.18 -2.09
CA ARG A 153 1.88 -10.77 -1.94
C ARG A 153 0.82 -10.60 -0.85
N LEU A 154 0.94 -9.53 -0.08
CA LEU A 154 -0.11 -9.16 0.86
C LEU A 154 -1.14 -8.27 0.16
N ALA A 155 -2.41 -8.57 0.38
CA ALA A 155 -3.52 -7.74 -0.05
C ALA A 155 -4.45 -7.41 1.11
N ILE A 156 -5.08 -6.24 1.06
CA ILE A 156 -6.20 -5.88 1.93
C ILE A 156 -7.48 -6.16 1.15
N LEU A 157 -8.40 -6.89 1.79
CA LEU A 157 -9.72 -7.16 1.25
C LEU A 157 -10.62 -5.95 1.46
N TYR A 158 -11.44 -5.65 0.46
CA TYR A 158 -12.38 -4.55 0.54
C TYR A 158 -13.54 -4.96 1.47
N PRO A 159 -14.27 -3.99 2.07
CA PRO A 159 -15.41 -4.31 2.92
C PRO A 159 -16.48 -5.15 2.21
N ASN A 160 -16.58 -5.02 0.88
CA ASN A 160 -17.48 -5.80 0.03
C ASN A 160 -17.07 -7.29 -0.15
N GLY A 161 -15.88 -7.68 0.30
CA GLY A 161 -15.36 -9.06 0.26
C GLY A 161 -14.94 -9.59 -1.11
N GLN A 162 -15.24 -8.89 -2.21
CA GLN A 162 -14.94 -9.37 -3.57
C GLN A 162 -13.63 -8.80 -4.11
N ASN A 163 -13.34 -7.55 -3.77
CA ASN A 163 -12.19 -6.82 -4.27
C ASN A 163 -11.04 -6.84 -3.27
N ARG A 164 -9.82 -6.63 -3.78
CA ARG A 164 -8.61 -6.57 -2.98
C ARG A 164 -7.61 -5.58 -3.56
N THR A 165 -6.89 -4.87 -2.71
CA THR A 165 -5.74 -4.05 -3.11
C THR A 165 -4.46 -4.70 -2.61
N VAL A 166 -3.45 -4.78 -3.49
CA VAL A 166 -2.14 -5.32 -3.12
C VAL A 166 -1.36 -4.22 -2.41
N VAL A 167 -0.91 -4.50 -1.20
CA VAL A 167 -0.20 -3.54 -0.35
C VAL A 167 1.31 -3.74 -0.43
N GLY A 168 1.76 -4.99 -0.60
CA GLY A 168 3.18 -5.29 -0.71
C GLY A 168 3.47 -6.60 -1.42
N MET A 169 4.71 -6.72 -1.90
CA MET A 169 5.16 -7.81 -2.76
C MET A 169 5.68 -9.02 -1.98
N GLU A 170 6.15 -8.78 -0.75
CA GLU A 170 6.60 -9.78 0.22
C GLU A 170 5.61 -9.83 1.39
N ALA A 171 4.76 -10.85 1.46
CA ALA A 171 3.61 -10.84 2.36
C ALA A 171 3.98 -10.72 3.85
N ALA A 172 4.99 -11.48 4.30
CA ALA A 172 5.39 -11.51 5.70
C ALA A 172 6.02 -10.18 6.16
N ASP A 173 7.01 -9.69 5.41
CA ASP A 173 7.70 -8.42 5.74
C ASP A 173 6.75 -7.22 5.66
N THR A 174 5.84 -7.24 4.68
CA THR A 174 4.80 -6.22 4.54
C THR A 174 3.87 -6.23 5.74
N PHE A 175 3.38 -7.40 6.12
CA PHE A 175 2.47 -7.52 7.26
C PHE A 175 3.14 -7.11 8.57
N ALA A 176 4.37 -7.55 8.79
CA ALA A 176 5.14 -7.19 9.97
C ALA A 176 5.38 -5.68 10.08
N PHE A 177 5.67 -5.03 8.94
CA PHE A 177 5.80 -3.58 8.87
C PHE A 177 4.48 -2.87 9.13
N LEU A 178 3.37 -3.31 8.52
CA LEU A 178 2.06 -2.69 8.74
C LEU A 178 1.65 -2.75 10.20
N VAL A 179 1.74 -3.91 10.84
CA VAL A 179 1.36 -4.04 12.25
C VAL A 179 2.30 -3.23 13.15
N TRP A 180 3.61 -3.26 12.90
CA TRP A 180 4.56 -2.47 13.70
C TRP A 180 4.31 -0.97 13.53
N TYR A 181 4.20 -0.48 12.29
CA TYR A 181 3.96 0.93 12.02
C TYR A 181 2.62 1.39 12.61
N MET A 182 1.53 0.66 12.38
CA MET A 182 0.20 1.04 12.87
C MET A 182 0.04 0.94 14.39
N ASP A 183 0.94 0.25 15.08
CA ASP A 183 0.97 0.23 16.54
C ASP A 183 1.66 1.49 17.08
N ARG A 184 0.86 2.48 17.50
CA ARG A 184 1.38 3.73 18.10
C ARG A 184 2.11 3.54 19.44
N ASN A 185 1.93 2.39 20.10
CA ASN A 185 2.56 2.11 21.39
C ASN A 185 3.96 1.47 21.22
N ARG A 186 4.26 0.94 20.03
CA ARG A 186 5.58 0.45 19.66
C ARG A 186 6.48 1.58 19.16
N PRO A 187 7.82 1.44 19.27
CA PRO A 187 8.74 2.34 18.59
C PRO A 187 8.53 2.32 17.08
N LEU A 188 8.98 3.35 16.37
CA LEU A 188 8.92 3.36 14.91
C LEU A 188 9.74 2.21 14.29
N PRO A 189 9.30 1.59 13.19
CA PRO A 189 10.03 0.53 12.50
C PRO A 189 11.47 0.94 12.16
N PRO A 190 12.43 -0.01 12.10
CA PRO A 190 13.81 0.29 11.74
C PRO A 190 13.90 0.86 10.32
N GLY A 191 14.77 1.86 10.13
CA GLY A 191 15.07 2.46 8.82
C GLY A 191 15.22 3.97 8.85
N GLU A 192 16.01 4.46 7.87
CA GLU A 192 16.44 5.86 7.77
C GLU A 192 15.27 6.86 7.63
N LEU A 193 14.17 6.41 7.03
CA LEU A 193 12.97 7.22 6.80
C LEU A 193 12.36 7.77 8.10
N PHE A 194 12.48 7.01 9.20
CA PHE A 194 11.86 7.36 10.48
C PHE A 194 12.83 7.93 11.51
N ASP A 195 14.14 7.88 11.23
CA ASP A 195 15.18 8.32 12.16
C ASP A 195 14.98 9.75 12.70
N PRO A 196 14.57 10.74 11.87
CA PRO A 196 14.29 12.09 12.36
C PRO A 196 13.16 12.18 13.41
N TYR A 197 12.25 11.20 13.41
CA TYR A 197 11.06 11.22 14.26
C TYR A 197 11.15 10.30 15.48
N ARG A 198 12.18 9.46 15.58
CA ARG A 198 12.32 8.47 16.68
C ARG A 198 12.36 9.11 18.06
N GLN A 199 13.11 10.21 18.19
CA GLN A 199 13.25 10.90 19.47
C GLN A 199 11.91 11.50 19.94
N LYS A 200 11.20 12.16 19.03
CA LYS A 200 9.87 12.71 19.28
C LYS A 200 8.86 11.61 19.65
N ASP A 201 8.88 10.50 18.93
CA ASP A 201 8.01 9.34 19.21
C ASP A 201 8.31 8.73 20.59
N PHE A 202 9.59 8.63 20.96
CA PHE A 202 10.01 8.16 22.28
C PHE A 202 9.53 9.08 23.40
N GLU A 203 9.73 10.39 23.27
CA GLU A 203 9.28 11.37 24.27
C GLU A 203 7.77 11.37 24.45
N ARG A 204 7.00 11.24 23.36
CA ARG A 204 5.54 11.06 23.42
C ARG A 204 5.19 9.82 24.22
N ARG A 205 5.74 8.65 23.87
CA ARG A 205 5.43 7.39 24.56
C ARG A 205 5.86 7.40 26.03
N LYS A 206 6.97 8.07 26.34
CA LYS A 206 7.43 8.29 27.71
C LYS A 206 6.44 9.14 28.50
N ALA A 207 5.90 10.21 27.92
CA ALA A 207 4.86 11.03 28.54
C ALA A 207 3.53 10.26 28.73
N GLU A 208 3.20 9.34 27.82
CA GLU A 208 2.06 8.42 27.91
C GLU A 208 2.30 7.25 28.88
N GLY A 209 3.52 7.10 29.43
CA GLY A 209 3.88 6.03 30.38
C GLY A 209 4.18 4.67 29.75
N PHE A 210 4.59 4.63 28.49
CA PHE A 210 4.85 3.42 27.69
C PHE A 210 3.69 2.41 27.74
N PRO A 211 2.54 2.76 27.16
CA PRO A 211 1.40 1.85 27.10
C PRO A 211 1.75 0.52 26.39
N PRO A 212 1.07 -0.58 26.73
CA PRO A 212 1.31 -1.88 26.10
C PRO A 212 0.96 -1.85 24.60
N PRO A 213 1.59 -2.70 23.76
CA PRO A 213 1.29 -2.79 22.34
C PRO A 213 -0.20 -2.98 22.05
N LEU A 214 -0.71 -2.28 21.03
CA LEU A 214 -2.12 -2.42 20.60
C LEU A 214 -2.38 -3.74 19.89
N TYR A 215 -1.40 -4.23 19.14
CA TYR A 215 -1.51 -5.47 18.38
C TYR A 215 -0.52 -6.49 18.94
N PRO A 216 -0.93 -7.75 19.19
CA PRO A 216 -0.03 -8.76 19.70
C PRO A 216 1.03 -9.13 18.66
N SER A 217 2.30 -9.27 19.06
CA SER A 217 3.33 -9.86 18.20
C SER A 217 4.46 -10.50 19.01
N SER A 218 5.08 -11.54 18.44
CA SER A 218 6.21 -12.28 18.99
C SER A 218 7.56 -11.60 18.73
N ILE A 219 7.59 -10.54 17.92
CA ILE A 219 8.84 -9.87 17.54
C ILE A 219 9.26 -8.86 18.60
N PRO A 220 10.52 -8.92 19.08
CA PRO A 220 11.07 -7.87 19.91
C PRO A 220 11.19 -6.57 19.11
N THR A 221 10.63 -5.49 19.64
CA THR A 221 10.73 -4.15 19.08
C THR A 221 11.67 -3.30 19.93
N PRO A 222 13.00 -3.36 19.70
CA PRO A 222 13.95 -2.56 20.47
C PRO A 222 13.77 -1.06 20.18
N GLU A 223 14.09 -0.23 21.17
CA GLU A 223 14.24 1.21 20.97
C GLU A 223 15.47 1.55 20.11
N ALA A 224 15.60 2.81 19.71
CA ALA A 224 16.70 3.27 18.85
C ALA A 224 18.05 3.18 19.57
N THR A 225 18.07 3.44 20.88
CA THR A 225 19.28 3.38 21.71
C THR A 225 19.12 2.44 22.92
N PRO A 226 20.22 1.85 23.43
CA PRO A 226 20.18 1.03 24.64
C PRO A 226 19.69 1.78 25.88
N GLU A 227 19.89 3.10 25.94
CA GLU A 227 19.43 3.94 27.06
C GLU A 227 17.91 4.10 27.06
N GLN A 228 17.33 4.38 25.88
CA GLN A 228 15.88 4.44 25.68
C GLN A 228 15.23 3.10 26.02
N GLN A 229 15.89 1.99 25.63
CA GLN A 229 15.44 0.64 25.96
C GLN A 229 15.38 0.42 27.48
N LYS A 230 16.47 0.75 28.21
CA LYS A 230 16.51 0.65 29.67
C LYS A 230 15.46 1.53 30.35
N GLU A 231 15.16 2.70 29.79
CA GLU A 231 14.13 3.57 30.32
C GLU A 231 12.73 2.97 30.15
N ARG A 232 12.40 2.43 28.97
CA ARG A 232 11.13 1.75 28.71
C ARG A 232 10.93 0.54 29.62
N GLU A 233 11.97 -0.25 29.83
CA GLU A 233 11.94 -1.45 30.68
C GLU A 233 11.55 -1.16 32.13
N LYS A 234 11.73 0.08 32.62
CA LYS A 234 11.27 0.48 33.97
C LYS A 234 9.74 0.50 34.08
N TYR A 235 9.04 0.70 32.97
CA TYR A 235 7.58 0.82 32.92
C TYR A 235 6.89 -0.49 32.56
N TRP A 236 7.63 -1.39 31.89
CA TRP A 236 7.11 -2.70 31.53
C TRP A 236 7.02 -3.58 32.77
N LYS A 237 5.80 -3.82 33.25
CA LYS A 237 5.51 -4.79 34.31
C LYS A 237 4.98 -6.05 33.61
N ASP A 238 5.68 -7.16 33.79
CA ASP A 238 5.21 -8.48 33.35
C ASP A 238 3.86 -8.87 33.99
#